data_AF-A0AAU9BXB5-F1
#
_entry.id   AF-A0AAU9BXB5-F1
#
_cell.length_a   1.000
_cell.length_b   1.000
_cell.length_c   1.000
_cell.angle_alpha   90.00
_cell.angle_beta   90.00
_cell.angle_gamma   90.00
#
_symmetry.space_group_name_H-M   'P 1'
#
loop_
_entity.id
_entity.type
_entity.pdbx_description
1 polymer ?
#
loop_
_entity_poly.entity_id
_entity_poly.type
_entity_poly.pdbx_seq_one_letter_code
_entity_poly.pdbx_strand_id
1 'polypeptide(L)'
;MFRLVGIVLHTLPFDNVIVSGFTQRVSKRTGYLEDEYILSCKCTRSQMSSVNFAGIEDIDPVEALGDHPVIRKMSSTFIFQPIEPLTL
;
A
#
# COMPACT_ATOMS: atom_id res chain seq x y z
N MET A 1 6.55 -0.98 3.39
CA MET A 1 5.36 -1.66 2.83
C MET A 1 5.73 -2.86 1.97
N PHE A 2 6.62 -2.70 0.98
CA PHE A 2 7.06 -3.79 0.09
C PHE A 2 7.54 -5.05 0.82
N ARG A 3 8.33 -4.90 1.90
CA ARG A 3 8.77 -6.03 2.75
C ARG A 3 7.60 -6.82 3.36
N LEU A 4 6.52 -6.15 3.75
CA LEU A 4 5.34 -6.80 4.35
C LEU A 4 4.61 -7.62 3.28
N VAL A 5 4.42 -7.05 2.08
CA VAL A 5 3.83 -7.73 0.92
C VAL A 5 4.65 -8.98 0.57
N GLY A 6 5.97 -8.86 0.49
CA GLY A 6 6.87 -9.97 0.16
C GLY A 6 6.79 -11.11 1.18
N ILE A 7 6.77 -10.80 2.48
CA ILE A 7 6.59 -11.81 3.53
C ILE A 7 5.21 -12.46 3.43
N VAL A 8 4.14 -11.68 3.25
CA VAL A 8 2.77 -12.21 3.14
C VAL A 8 2.61 -13.15 1.95
N LEU A 9 3.08 -12.75 0.77
CA LEU A 9 3.01 -13.59 -0.45
C LEU A 9 3.92 -14.82 -0.39
N HIS A 10 5.01 -14.76 0.39
CA HIS A 10 5.90 -15.89 0.62
C HIS A 10 5.33 -16.87 1.65
N THR A 11 4.71 -16.36 2.72
CA THR A 11 4.20 -17.18 3.83
C THR A 11 2.82 -17.76 3.54
N LEU A 12 1.97 -17.06 2.78
CA LEU A 12 0.59 -17.46 2.52
C LEU A 12 0.38 -17.84 1.06
N PRO A 13 -0.39 -18.90 0.75
CA PRO A 13 -0.66 -19.36 -0.60
C PRO A 13 -1.76 -18.52 -1.29
N PHE A 14 -1.70 -17.19 -1.16
CA PHE A 14 -2.64 -16.28 -1.82
C PHE A 14 -2.05 -15.73 -3.12
N ASP A 15 -2.90 -15.61 -4.14
CA ASP A 15 -2.51 -15.10 -5.45
C ASP A 15 -2.42 -13.56 -5.47
N ASN A 16 -3.18 -12.89 -4.60
CA ASN A 16 -3.28 -11.45 -4.52
C ASN A 16 -3.32 -11.01 -3.05
N VAL A 17 -2.64 -9.91 -2.73
CA VAL A 17 -2.68 -9.25 -1.42
C VAL A 17 -2.98 -7.77 -1.60
N ILE A 18 -3.89 -7.26 -0.78
CA ILE A 18 -4.16 -5.83 -0.69
C ILE A 18 -3.56 -5.33 0.62
N VAL A 19 -2.71 -4.32 0.52
CA VAL A 19 -2.13 -3.62 1.67
C VAL A 19 -2.61 -2.19 1.65
N SER A 20 -3.35 -1.81 2.68
CA SER A 20 -3.87 -0.47 2.86
C SER A 20 -3.24 0.17 4.10
N GLY A 21 -2.73 1.38 3.94
CA GLY A 21 -2.25 2.22 5.03
C GLY A 21 -3.33 3.21 5.42
N PHE A 22 -3.63 3.27 6.71
CA PHE A 22 -4.51 4.28 7.29
C PHE A 22 -3.73 5.15 8.27
N THR A 23 -4.20 6.39 8.45
CA THR A 23 -3.76 7.29 9.49
C THR A 23 -4.91 7.50 10.45
N GLN A 24 -4.62 7.53 11.75
CA GLN A 24 -5.63 7.81 12.75
C GLN A 24 -5.63 9.31 13.02
N ARG A 25 -6.73 9.97 12.65
CA ARG A 25 -6.87 11.40 12.88
C ARG A 25 -7.99 11.65 13.87
N VAL A 26 -7.71 12.47 14.87
CA VAL A 26 -8.75 12.91 15.80
C VAL A 26 -9.68 13.84 15.03
N SER A 27 -10.93 13.42 14.85
CA SER A 27 -11.94 14.20 14.18
C SER A 27 -12.24 15.43 15.03
N LYS A 28 -11.99 16.63 14.49
CA LYS A 28 -12.31 17.89 15.20
C LYS A 28 -13.81 18.05 15.49
N ARG A 29 -14.67 17.27 14.82
CA ARG A 29 -16.11 17.31 14.95
C ARG A 29 -16.66 16.43 16.08
N THR A 30 -16.03 15.29 16.33
CA THR A 30 -16.56 14.28 17.27
C THR A 30 -15.57 13.90 18.38
N GLY A 31 -14.28 14.27 18.25
CA GLY A 31 -13.23 13.91 19.20
C GLY A 31 -12.79 12.44 19.11
N TYR A 32 -13.37 11.65 18.21
CA TYR A 32 -13.01 10.26 18.01
C TYR A 32 -11.83 10.13 17.05
N LEU A 33 -11.02 9.09 17.27
CA LEU A 33 -10.01 8.64 16.32
C LEU A 33 -10.76 8.01 15.14
N GLU A 34 -10.70 8.67 13.98
CA GLU A 34 -11.19 8.12 12.73
C GLU A 34 -10.00 7.54 11.95
N ASP A 35 -10.18 6.32 11.43
CA ASP A 35 -9.21 5.66 10.58
C ASP A 35 -9.38 6.16 9.13
N GLU A 36 -8.52 7.08 8.70
CA GLU A 36 -8.50 7.59 7.33
C GLU A 36 -7.52 6.77 6.50
N TYR A 37 -8.01 5.97 5.56
CA TYR A 37 -7.17 5.28 4.59
C TYR A 37 -6.50 6.31 3.67
N ILE A 38 -5.16 6.31 3.61
CA ILE A 38 -4.37 7.27 2.83
C ILE A 38 -3.63 6.61 1.66
N LEU A 39 -3.52 5.29 1.71
CA LEU A 39 -2.77 4.49 0.75
C LEU A 39 -3.43 3.12 0.63
N SER A 40 -3.59 2.64 -0.60
CA SER A 40 -3.99 1.25 -0.85
C SER A 40 -3.24 0.72 -2.06
N CYS A 41 -2.68 -0.48 -1.94
CA CYS A 41 -1.94 -1.14 -3.00
C CYS A 41 -2.41 -2.58 -3.13
N LYS A 42 -2.67 -3.02 -4.36
CA LYS A 42 -2.92 -4.44 -4.67
C LYS A 42 -1.69 -5.02 -5.36
N CYS A 43 -1.10 -6.03 -4.75
CA CYS A 43 0.05 -6.77 -5.28
C CYS A 43 -0.37 -8.21 -5.58
N THR A 44 0.16 -8.78 -6.66
CA THR A 44 -0.13 -10.17 -7.04
C THR A 44 1.14 -11.02 -6.95
N ARG A 45 0.97 -12.33 -6.75
CA ARG A 45 2.07 -13.28 -6.60
C ARG A 45 2.88 -13.42 -7.89
N SER A 46 2.21 -13.42 -9.03
CA SER A 46 2.87 -13.47 -10.35
C SER A 46 3.76 -12.25 -10.56
N GLN A 47 3.31 -11.06 -10.15
CA GLN A 47 4.11 -9.85 -10.24
C GLN A 47 5.31 -9.89 -9.29
N MET A 48 5.08 -10.31 -8.03
CA MET A 48 6.14 -10.50 -7.05
C MET A 48 7.19 -11.50 -7.57
N SER A 49 6.77 -12.60 -8.20
CA SER A 49 7.69 -13.57 -8.81
C SER A 49 8.48 -13.02 -10.01
N SER A 50 7.99 -11.97 -10.69
CA SER A 50 8.71 -11.27 -11.76
C SER A 50 9.68 -10.20 -11.24
N VAL A 51 9.54 -9.76 -9.99
CA VAL A 51 10.45 -8.80 -9.37
C VAL A 51 11.77 -9.51 -9.05
N ASN A 52 12.88 -8.91 -9.46
CA ASN A 52 14.20 -9.46 -9.20
C ASN A 52 14.62 -9.22 -7.73
N PHE A 53 14.31 -10.18 -6.85
CA PHE A 53 14.69 -10.10 -5.43
C PHE A 53 16.21 -10.10 -5.18
N ALA A 54 17.03 -10.47 -6.16
CA ALA A 54 18.48 -10.40 -6.03
C ALA A 54 19.00 -8.95 -6.05
N GLY A 55 18.19 -8.00 -6.54
CA GLY A 55 18.50 -6.58 -6.62
C GLY A 55 17.60 -5.69 -5.77
N ILE A 56 17.07 -6.18 -4.64
CA ILE A 56 16.18 -5.39 -3.75
C ILE A 56 16.81 -4.05 -3.32
N GLU A 57 18.14 -3.98 -3.24
CA GLU A 57 18.87 -2.75 -2.90
C GLU A 57 18.78 -1.69 -4.00
N ASP A 58 18.54 -2.10 -5.26
CA ASP A 58 18.39 -1.23 -6.44
C ASP A 58 16.90 -0.99 -6.78
N ILE A 59 16.00 -1.79 -6.21
CA ILE A 59 14.55 -1.64 -6.39
C ILE A 59 14.07 -0.49 -5.53
N ASP A 60 13.68 0.61 -6.17
CA ASP A 60 12.97 1.67 -5.47
C ASP A 60 11.57 1.17 -5.09
N PRO A 61 11.23 1.06 -3.79
CA PRO A 61 9.97 0.50 -3.35
C PRO A 61 8.79 1.40 -3.71
N VAL A 62 9.00 2.67 -4.04
CA VAL A 62 7.94 3.59 -4.49
C VAL A 62 7.66 3.36 -5.97
N GLU A 63 8.68 3.18 -6.81
CA GLU A 63 8.54 2.85 -8.24
C GLU A 63 8.00 1.43 -8.44
N ALA A 64 8.50 0.44 -7.68
CA ALA A 64 7.98 -0.91 -7.70
C ALA A 64 6.52 -0.98 -7.23
N LEU A 65 6.12 -0.10 -6.30
CA LEU A 65 4.70 0.11 -5.98
C LEU A 65 3.96 0.85 -7.10
N GLY A 66 4.60 1.78 -7.80
CA GLY A 66 3.98 2.58 -8.87
C GLY A 66 3.53 1.76 -10.07
N ASP A 67 4.20 0.65 -10.35
CA ASP A 67 3.81 -0.34 -11.36
C ASP A 67 2.58 -1.18 -10.92
N HIS A 68 2.28 -1.16 -9.62
CA HIS A 68 1.09 -1.79 -9.05
C HIS A 68 -0.09 -0.80 -9.03
N PRO A 69 -1.35 -1.28 -9.03
CA PRO A 69 -2.51 -0.44 -8.74
C PRO A 69 -2.40 0.11 -7.32
N VAL A 70 -1.79 1.28 -7.20
CA VAL A 70 -1.66 2.07 -5.97
C VAL A 70 -2.60 3.24 -6.04
N ILE A 71 -3.57 3.25 -5.14
CA ILE A 71 -4.40 4.42 -4.88
C ILE A 71 -3.74 5.19 -3.75
N ARG A 72 -3.29 6.40 -4.06
CA ARG A 72 -2.89 7.41 -3.09
C ARG A 72 -3.45 8.75 -3.54
N LYS A 73 -3.96 9.54 -2.61
CA LYS A 73 -4.45 10.88 -2.90
C LYS A 73 -3.67 11.85 -2.02
N MET A 74 -2.95 12.75 -2.67
CA MET A 74 -2.16 13.77 -2.02
C MET A 74 -2.59 15.11 -2.58
N SER A 75 -2.88 16.08 -1.72
CA SER A 75 -3.07 17.46 -2.15
C SER A 75 -1.73 18.08 -2.54
N SER A 76 -1.76 19.15 -3.34
CA SER A 76 -0.56 19.86 -3.82
C SER A 76 0.36 20.39 -2.70
N THR A 77 -0.11 20.39 -1.45
CA THR A 77 0.63 20.71 -0.23
C THR A 77 1.25 19.49 0.46
N PHE A 78 1.34 18.35 -0.22
CA PHE A 78 1.86 17.08 0.32
C PHE A 78 1.06 16.53 1.52
N ILE A 79 -0.21 16.91 1.64
CA ILE A 79 -1.08 16.36 2.68
C ILE A 79 -1.78 15.13 2.11
N PHE A 80 -1.66 14.00 2.82
CA PHE A 80 -2.42 12.81 2.48
C PHE A 80 -3.92 13.06 2.68
N GLN A 81 -4.69 12.74 1.66
CA GLN A 81 -6.14 12.82 1.67
C GLN A 81 -6.72 11.41 1.84
N PRO A 82 -7.90 11.29 2.47
CA PRO A 82 -8.59 10.03 2.56
C PRO A 82 -8.91 9.50 1.16
N ILE A 83 -8.71 8.19 0.99
CA ILE A 83 -8.99 7.43 -0.23
C ILE A 83 -9.95 6.28 0.08
N GLU A 84 -10.68 5.85 -0.95
CA GLU A 84 -11.38 4.58 -0.90
C GLU A 84 -10.37 3.46 -1.17
N PRO A 85 -10.16 2.53 -0.21
CA PRO A 85 -9.21 1.44 -0.40
C PRO A 85 -9.67 0.51 -1.53
N LEU A 86 -8.70 -0.15 -2.17
CA LEU A 86 -8.98 -1.17 -3.18
C LEU A 86 -9.74 -2.33 -2.54
N THR A 87 -10.82 -2.75 -3.18
CA THR A 87 -11.57 -3.96 -2.83
C THR A 87 -11.04 -5.16 -3.63
N LEU A 88 -11.20 -6.37 -3.08
CA LEU A 88 -10.58 -7.61 -3.60
C LEU A 88 -11.15 -8.02 -4.96
#